data_AF-A0A2E8S2Q7-F1
#
_entry.id   AF-A0A2E8S2Q7-F1
#
_cell.length_a   1.000
_cell.length_b   1.000
_cell.length_c   1.000
_cell.angle_alpha   90.00
_cell.angle_beta   90.00
_cell.angle_gamma   90.00
#
_symmetry.space_group_name_H-M   'P 1'
#
loop_
_entity.id
_entity.type
_entity.pdbx_description
1 polymer ?
#
loop_
_entity_poly.entity_id
_entity_poly.type
_entity_poly.pdbx_seq_one_letter_code
_entity_poly.pdbx_strand_id
1 'polypeptide(L)'
;GNITAVTNKTVTLLTSPIFGLFFFALFVPSAKPVAVWIGTICGTAVAALIAFSGPLVTRLELQWGIPATTFGVTLQEHVDKVSGETYLLASDPISFLWIGPVSLVTIIVVGVLLSQILFSASHDEE
;
A
#
# COMPACT_ATOMS: atom_id res chain seq x y z
N GLY A 1 -13.04 -1.34 17.64
CA GLY A 1 -12.04 -0.84 16.67
C GLY A 1 -12.16 0.66 16.59
N ASN A 2 -11.17 1.37 17.11
CA ASN A 2 -11.16 2.84 17.18
C ASN A 2 -11.16 3.43 15.76
N ILE A 3 -12.31 3.90 15.28
CA ILE A 3 -12.47 4.51 13.94
C ILE A 3 -11.44 5.61 13.73
N THR A 4 -11.09 6.37 14.76
CA THR A 4 -10.05 7.41 14.73
C THR A 4 -8.66 6.86 14.41
N ALA A 5 -8.32 5.64 14.87
CA ALA A 5 -7.05 4.99 14.55
C ALA A 5 -6.99 4.51 13.09
N VAL A 6 -8.12 4.02 12.55
CA VAL A 6 -8.25 3.67 11.13
C VAL A 6 -8.20 4.94 10.27
N THR A 7 -8.86 6.02 10.68
CA THR A 7 -8.85 7.31 9.98
C THR A 7 -7.45 7.91 9.91
N ASN A 8 -6.66 7.88 10.98
CA ASN A 8 -5.28 8.36 10.94
C ASN A 8 -4.42 7.57 9.94
N LYS A 9 -4.58 6.24 9.89
CA LYS A 9 -3.90 5.40 8.88
C LYS A 9 -4.37 5.77 7.47
N THR A 10 -5.67 5.96 7.25
CA THR A 10 -6.25 6.33 5.95
C THR A 10 -5.79 7.70 5.44
N VAL A 11 -5.65 8.70 6.32
CA VAL A 11 -5.17 10.03 5.92
C VAL A 11 -3.73 9.95 5.42
N THR A 12 -2.88 9.15 6.06
CA THR A 12 -1.49 8.93 5.59
C THR A 12 -1.45 8.15 4.26
N LEU A 13 -2.45 7.31 3.97
CA LEU A 13 -2.55 6.61 2.68
C LEU A 13 -2.85 7.56 1.52
N LEU A 14 -3.61 8.63 1.74
CA LEU A 14 -4.04 9.56 0.68
C LEU A 14 -2.95 10.57 0.28
N THR A 15 -1.99 10.85 1.16
CA THR A 15 -0.89 11.78 0.88
C THR A 15 0.02 11.28 -0.24
N SER A 16 0.23 9.97 -0.31
CA SER A 16 1.09 9.35 -1.33
C SER A 16 0.55 9.47 -2.77
N PRO A 17 -0.71 9.12 -3.08
CA PRO A 17 -1.27 9.29 -4.43
C PRO A 17 -1.33 10.75 -4.86
N ILE A 18 -1.66 11.69 -3.96
CA ILE A 18 -1.66 13.12 -4.29
C ILE A 18 -0.26 13.57 -4.72
N PHE A 19 0.78 13.21 -3.98
CA PHE A 19 2.16 13.53 -4.36
C PHE A 19 2.56 12.87 -5.68
N GLY A 20 2.18 11.60 -5.89
CA GLY A 20 2.46 10.88 -7.13
C GLY A 20 1.83 11.55 -8.36
N LEU A 21 0.59 12.04 -8.25
CA LEU A 21 -0.09 12.79 -9.30
C LEU A 21 0.66 14.09 -9.65
N PHE A 22 1.11 14.85 -8.65
CA PHE A 22 1.92 16.06 -8.87
C PHE A 22 3.28 15.75 -9.51
N PHE A 23 3.95 14.67 -9.09
CA PHE A 23 5.22 14.26 -9.67
C PHE A 23 5.07 13.92 -11.16
N PHE A 24 4.05 13.15 -11.54
CA PHE A 24 3.77 12.85 -12.95
C PHE A 24 3.47 14.11 -13.75
N ALA A 25 2.67 15.03 -13.20
CA ALA A 25 2.32 16.28 -13.88
C ALA A 25 3.54 17.21 -14.10
N LEU A 26 4.53 17.19 -13.21
CA LEU A 26 5.70 18.08 -13.28
C LEU A 26 6.90 17.48 -14.04
N PHE A 27 7.12 16.16 -13.93
CA PHE A 27 8.36 15.54 -14.38
C PHE A 27 8.21 14.56 -15.55
N VAL A 28 6.99 14.14 -15.90
CA VAL A 28 6.77 13.17 -16.97
C VAL A 28 6.05 13.82 -18.16
N PRO A 29 6.79 14.30 -19.17
CA PRO A 29 6.24 15.07 -20.29
C PRO A 29 5.31 14.29 -21.24
N SER A 30 5.09 13.00 -21.02
CA SER A 30 4.22 12.14 -21.86
C SER A 30 3.39 11.15 -21.05
N ALA A 31 2.98 11.53 -19.84
CA ALA A 31 2.12 10.69 -19.01
C ALA A 31 0.70 10.63 -19.59
N LYS A 32 0.30 9.48 -20.14
CA LYS A 32 -1.09 9.25 -20.55
C LYS A 32 -1.97 9.23 -19.30
N PRO A 33 -3.11 9.96 -19.25
CA PRO A 33 -3.95 10.07 -18.05
C PRO A 33 -4.44 8.70 -17.54
N VAL A 34 -4.65 7.73 -18.44
CA VAL A 34 -5.01 6.35 -18.08
C VAL A 34 -3.89 5.64 -17.29
N ALA A 35 -2.63 5.78 -17.71
CA ALA A 35 -1.49 5.17 -17.03
C ALA A 35 -1.28 5.74 -15.62
N VAL A 36 -1.50 7.05 -15.46
CA VAL A 36 -1.43 7.73 -14.16
C VAL A 36 -2.50 7.19 -13.21
N TRP A 37 -3.75 7.04 -13.65
CA TRP A 37 -4.82 6.48 -12.83
C TRP A 37 -4.52 5.05 -12.36
N ILE A 38 -4.03 4.19 -13.26
CA ILE A 38 -3.66 2.81 -12.91
C ILE A 38 -2.50 2.78 -11.91
N GLY A 39 -1.48 3.62 -12.12
CA GLY A 39 -0.36 3.78 -11.17
C GLY A 39 -0.84 4.24 -9.79
N THR A 40 -1.76 5.21 -9.75
CA THR A 40 -2.35 5.73 -8.50
C THR A 40 -3.13 4.65 -7.75
N ILE A 41 -3.94 3.84 -8.45
CA ILE A 41 -4.69 2.73 -7.83
C ILE A 41 -3.74 1.66 -7.31
N CYS A 42 -2.73 1.29 -8.10
CA CYS A 42 -1.75 0.28 -7.71
C CYS A 42 -0.93 0.73 -6.49
N GLY A 43 -0.47 1.98 -6.47
CA GLY A 43 0.21 2.57 -5.31
C GLY A 43 -0.66 2.62 -4.07
N THR A 44 -1.91 3.05 -4.22
CA THR A 44 -2.87 3.08 -3.10
C THR A 44 -3.12 1.67 -2.54
N ALA A 45 -3.20 0.65 -3.40
CA ALA A 45 -3.32 -0.75 -2.99
C ALA A 45 -2.09 -1.23 -2.22
N VAL A 46 -0.87 -0.92 -2.68
CA VAL A 46 0.37 -1.26 -1.97
C VAL A 46 0.45 -0.55 -0.61
N ALA A 47 0.09 0.73 -0.56
CA ALA A 47 0.04 1.49 0.68
C ALA A 47 -0.94 0.86 1.68
N ALA A 48 -2.12 0.45 1.20
CA ALA A 48 -3.11 -0.25 2.02
C ALA A 48 -2.59 -1.60 2.51
N LEU A 49 -1.94 -2.40 1.66
CA LEU A 49 -1.34 -3.69 2.04
C LEU A 49 -0.32 -3.53 3.16
N ILE A 50 0.53 -2.48 3.11
CA ILE A 50 1.51 -2.19 4.16
C ILE A 50 0.80 -1.73 5.44
N ALA A 51 -0.16 -0.80 5.34
CA ALA A 51 -0.88 -0.24 6.48
C ALA A 51 -1.74 -1.26 7.25
N PHE A 52 -2.20 -2.30 6.54
CA PHE A 52 -3.00 -3.40 7.07
C PHE A 52 -2.22 -4.71 7.20
N SER A 53 -0.89 -4.68 7.08
CA SER A 53 -0.05 -5.89 7.12
C SER A 53 -0.19 -6.71 8.41
N GLY A 54 -0.28 -6.07 9.59
CA GLY A 54 -0.54 -6.78 10.86
C GLY A 54 -1.87 -7.55 10.87
N PRO A 55 -3.03 -6.91 10.63
CA PRO A 55 -4.32 -7.59 10.49
C PRO A 55 -4.40 -8.62 9.36
N LEU A 56 -3.65 -8.41 8.26
CA LEU A 56 -3.61 -9.36 7.14
C LEU A 56 -2.90 -10.65 7.54
N VAL A 57 -1.76 -10.55 8.23
CA VAL A 57 -1.00 -11.71 8.68
C VAL A 57 -1.77 -12.51 9.73
N THR A 58 -2.48 -11.87 10.65
CA THR A 58 -3.34 -12.58 11.61
C THR A 58 -4.51 -13.29 10.93
N ARG A 59 -5.13 -12.69 9.90
CA ARG A 59 -6.16 -13.35 9.10
C ARG A 59 -5.61 -14.52 8.30
N LEU A 60 -4.39 -14.41 7.78
CA LEU A 60 -3.74 -15.47 7.01
C LEU A 60 -3.41 -16.68 7.89
N GLU A 61 -2.96 -16.45 9.12
CA GLU A 61 -2.73 -17.52 10.09
C GLU A 61 -4.04 -18.18 10.52
N LEU A 62 -5.07 -17.39 10.86
CA LEU A 62 -6.36 -17.91 11.34
C LEU A 62 -7.21 -18.59 10.27
N GLN A 63 -7.17 -18.13 9.01
CA GLN A 63 -8.02 -18.67 7.93
C GLN A 63 -7.29 -19.65 7.01
N TRP A 64 -5.99 -19.47 6.77
CA TRP A 64 -5.21 -20.28 5.83
C TRP A 64 -4.12 -21.12 6.50
N GLY A 65 -3.90 -20.99 7.81
CA GLY A 65 -2.92 -21.79 8.56
C GLY A 65 -1.47 -21.50 8.18
N ILE A 66 -1.20 -20.37 7.52
CA ILE A 66 0.16 -19.95 7.18
C ILE A 66 0.76 -19.29 8.42
N PRO A 67 1.82 -19.86 9.03
CA PRO A 67 2.34 -19.35 10.29
C PRO A 67 2.96 -17.97 10.11
N ALA A 68 2.67 -17.05 11.03
CA ALA A 68 3.24 -15.69 11.05
C ALA A 68 4.79 -15.69 10.98
N THR A 69 5.43 -16.78 11.41
CA THR A 69 6.89 -16.97 11.32
C THR A 69 7.42 -16.99 9.88
N THR A 70 6.60 -17.33 8.88
CA THR A 70 6.97 -17.24 7.46
C THR A 70 7.27 -15.79 7.04
N PHE A 71 6.63 -14.83 7.69
CA PHE A 71 6.87 -13.40 7.49
C PHE A 71 7.86 -12.80 8.50
N GLY A 72 8.56 -13.66 9.27
CA GLY A 72 9.52 -13.23 10.29
C GLY A 72 8.91 -12.55 11.50
N VAL A 73 7.60 -12.71 11.72
CA VAL A 73 6.87 -12.05 12.81
C VAL A 73 6.32 -13.05 13.82
N THR A 74 6.33 -12.64 15.08
CA THR A 74 5.73 -13.39 16.19
C THR A 74 4.36 -12.82 16.51
N LEU A 75 3.38 -13.68 16.76
CA LEU A 75 2.12 -13.26 17.37
C LEU A 75 2.42 -12.69 18.76
N GLN A 76 2.14 -11.40 18.94
CA GLN A 76 2.22 -10.76 20.24
C GLN A 76 0.81 -10.61 20.81
N GLU A 77 0.66 -11.01 22.06
CA GLU A 77 -0.57 -10.83 22.81
C GLU A 77 -0.68 -9.35 23.20
N HIS A 78 -1.59 -8.62 22.55
CA HIS A 78 -1.84 -7.21 22.84
C HIS A 78 -3.06 -7.10 23.76
N VAL A 79 -2.83 -6.67 25.00
CA VAL A 79 -3.88 -6.42 25.99
C VAL A 79 -4.35 -4.97 25.85
N ASP A 80 -5.59 -4.79 25.42
CA ASP A 80 -6.16 -3.45 25.27
C ASP A 80 -6.57 -2.91 26.64
N LYS A 81 -5.88 -1.84 27.07
CA LYS A 81 -6.00 -1.25 28.43
C LYS A 81 -7.37 -0.63 28.73
N VAL A 82 -8.27 -0.55 27.75
CA VAL A 82 -9.61 0.07 27.89
C VAL A 82 -10.73 -0.98 27.89
N SER A 83 -10.57 -2.10 27.18
CA SER A 83 -11.60 -3.16 27.08
C SER A 83 -11.27 -4.43 27.88
N GLY A 84 -10.01 -4.64 28.26
CA GLY A 84 -9.57 -5.84 28.97
C GLY A 84 -9.48 -7.09 28.10
N GLU A 85 -9.70 -6.99 26.79
CA GLU A 85 -9.59 -8.14 25.89
C GLU A 85 -8.18 -8.29 25.33
N THR A 86 -7.69 -9.52 25.38
CA THR A 86 -6.43 -9.98 24.78
C THR A 86 -6.67 -10.27 23.30
N TYR A 87 -6.09 -9.46 22.42
CA TYR A 87 -6.09 -9.74 20.99
C TYR A 87 -4.71 -10.24 20.56
N LEU A 88 -4.67 -11.38 19.88
CA LEU A 88 -3.44 -11.86 19.24
C LEU A 88 -3.21 -11.04 17.97
N LEU A 89 -2.24 -10.14 18.00
CA LEU A 89 -1.82 -9.33 16.85
C LEU A 89 -0.41 -9.74 16.46
N ALA A 90 -0.22 -10.13 15.20
CA ALA A 90 1.11 -10.24 14.64
C ALA A 90 1.78 -8.86 14.75
N SER A 91 3.01 -8.83 15.29
CA SER A 91 3.81 -7.60 15.25
C SER A 91 3.89 -7.10 13.81
N ASP A 92 3.75 -5.80 13.57
CA ASP A 92 3.69 -5.26 12.21
C ASP A 92 4.99 -5.64 11.45
N PRO A 93 4.92 -6.48 10.40
CA PRO A 93 6.11 -6.98 9.71
C PRO A 93 6.88 -5.89 8.95
N ILE A 94 6.18 -4.80 8.61
CA ILE A 94 6.72 -3.71 7.82
C ILE A 94 6.50 -2.41 8.60
N SER A 95 7.58 -1.65 8.81
CA SER A 95 7.48 -0.35 9.50
C SER A 95 6.62 0.63 8.70
N PHE A 96 5.75 1.36 9.40
CA PHE A 96 4.86 2.38 8.79
C PHE A 96 5.60 3.47 8.01
N LEU A 97 6.89 3.68 8.29
CA LEU A 97 7.76 4.61 7.53
C LEU A 97 7.88 4.25 6.05
N TRP A 98 7.70 2.98 5.68
CA TRP A 98 7.81 2.51 4.29
C TRP A 98 6.57 2.79 3.46
N ILE A 99 5.43 3.15 4.07
CA ILE A 99 4.17 3.42 3.34
C ILE A 99 4.37 4.51 2.28
N GLY A 100 4.96 5.64 2.65
CA GLY A 100 5.19 6.76 1.74
C GLY A 100 6.16 6.40 0.60
N PRO A 101 7.41 6.01 0.90
CA PRO A 101 8.41 5.70 -0.12
C PRO A 101 7.99 4.59 -1.08
N VAL A 102 7.48 3.47 -0.57
CA VAL A 102 7.15 2.30 -1.41
C VAL A 102 5.94 2.58 -2.28
N SER A 103 4.91 3.24 -1.74
CA SER A 103 3.74 3.65 -2.53
C SER A 103 4.14 4.59 -3.66
N LEU A 104 4.99 5.57 -3.37
CA LEU A 104 5.46 6.55 -4.36
C LEU A 104 6.29 5.90 -5.47
N VAL A 105 7.22 5.01 -5.10
CA VAL A 105 8.00 4.22 -6.08
C VAL A 105 7.07 3.36 -6.93
N THR A 106 6.07 2.72 -6.34
CA THR A 106 5.09 1.90 -7.08
C THR A 106 4.32 2.76 -8.09
N ILE A 107 3.82 3.92 -7.66
CA ILE A 107 3.10 4.87 -8.53
C ILE A 107 3.96 5.25 -9.72
N ILE A 108 5.22 5.65 -9.48
CA ILE A 108 6.15 6.06 -10.54
C ILE A 108 6.45 4.88 -11.47
N VAL A 109 6.85 3.72 -10.95
CA VAL A 109 7.25 2.57 -11.76
C VAL A 109 6.09 2.08 -12.63
N VAL A 110 4.91 1.88 -12.03
CA VAL A 110 3.72 1.41 -12.76
C VAL A 110 3.27 2.45 -13.79
N GLY A 111 3.21 3.73 -13.41
CA GLY A 111 2.78 4.78 -14.33
C GLY A 111 3.76 5.01 -15.48
N VAL A 112 5.07 4.88 -15.26
CA VAL A 112 6.09 4.98 -16.31
C VAL A 112 6.04 3.77 -17.24
N LEU A 113 6.02 2.54 -16.71
CA LEU A 113 5.97 1.31 -17.50
C LEU A 113 4.72 1.28 -18.39
N LEU A 114 3.54 1.60 -17.84
CA LEU A 114 2.30 1.65 -18.62
C LEU A 114 2.31 2.77 -19.66
N SER A 115 2.90 3.92 -19.36
CA SER A 115 3.04 5.00 -20.33
C SER A 115 3.93 4.57 -21.51
N GLN A 116 5.02 3.83 -21.24
CA GLN A 116 5.90 3.29 -22.27
C GLN A 116 5.21 2.21 -23.12
N ILE A 117 4.50 1.27 -22.49
CA ILE A 117 3.77 0.22 -23.19
C ILE A 117 2.69 0.84 -24.09
N LEU A 118 1.91 1.79 -23.57
CA LEU A 118 0.88 2.48 -24.35
C LEU A 118 1.46 3.36 -25.46
N PHE A 119 2.68 3.89 -25.30
CA PHE A 119 3.37 4.64 -26.36
C PHE A 119 3.89 3.73 -27.46
N SER A 120 4.49 2.59 -27.11
CA SER A 120 4.94 1.58 -28.07
C SER A 120 3.77 1.04 -28.90
N ALA A 121 2.64 0.72 -28.26
CA ALA A 121 1.46 0.20 -28.95
C ALA A 121 0.89 1.18 -29.99
N SER A 122 0.99 2.49 -29.76
CA SER A 122 0.54 3.49 -30.75
C SER A 122 1.49 3.64 -31.96
N HIS A 123 2.71 3.12 -31.88
CA HIS A 123 3.68 3.19 -32.98
C HIS A 123 3.60 1.97 -33.91
N ASP A 124 3.04 0.85 -33.45
CA ASP A 124 2.82 -0.36 -34.27
C ASP A 124 1.53 -0.27 -35.12
N GLU A 125 0.67 0.73 -34.89
CA GLU A 125 -0.58 0.95 -35.64
C GLU A 125 -0.44 1.92 -36.84
N GLU A 126 0.69 2.62 -36.99
CA GLU A 126 1.03 3.46 -38.16
C GLU A 126 1.88 2.70 -39.20
#